data_AF-A0AA51HI91-F1
#
_entry.id   AF-A0AA51HI91-F1
#
_cell.length_a   1.000
_cell.length_b   1.000
_cell.length_c   1.000
_cell.angle_alpha   90.00
_cell.angle_beta   90.00
_cell.angle_gamma   90.00
#
_symmetry.space_group_name_H-M   'P 1'
#
loop_
_entity.id
_entity.type
_entity.pdbx_description
1 polymer ?
#
loop_
_entity_poly.entity_id
_entity_poly.type
_entity_poly.pdbx_seq_one_letter_code
_entity_poly.pdbx_strand_id
1 'polypeptide(L)'
;MNNNNRKILNKQIYKLKRIKSENKLKILYDLLEEIEFLKLEEEEKYDNLKGGLKESDNGITMEQNLELFNQATDNIEAIRDYINSLDNAIENVQEAL
;
A
#
# COMPACT_ATOMS: atom_id res chain seq x y z
N MET A 1 11.62 -14.40 32.51
CA MET A 1 12.48 -14.46 31.30
C MET A 1 13.93 -14.09 31.68
N ASN A 2 14.95 -14.72 31.07
CA ASN A 2 16.36 -14.45 31.41
C ASN A 2 16.88 -13.15 30.75
N ASN A 3 17.99 -12.61 31.28
CA ASN A 3 18.59 -11.36 30.81
C ASN A 3 19.06 -11.42 29.34
N ASN A 4 19.40 -12.60 28.83
CA ASN A 4 19.83 -12.77 27.45
C ASN A 4 18.64 -12.62 26.48
N ASN A 5 17.51 -13.26 26.79
CA ASN A 5 16.27 -13.18 26.02
C ASN A 5 15.73 -11.74 26.02
N ARG A 6 15.78 -11.02 27.15
CA ARG A 6 15.44 -9.59 27.22
C ARG A 6 16.24 -8.73 26.26
N LYS A 7 17.56 -8.92 26.20
CA LYS A 7 18.44 -8.21 25.28
C LYS A 7 18.10 -8.51 23.81
N ILE A 8 17.78 -9.77 23.50
CA ILE A 8 17.38 -10.18 22.14
C ILE A 8 16.07 -9.50 21.76
N LEU A 9 15.03 -9.54 22.59
CA LEU A 9 13.73 -8.92 22.30
C LEU A 9 13.84 -7.40 22.13
N ASN A 10 14.60 -6.71 22.97
CA ASN A 10 14.89 -5.28 22.80
C ASN A 10 15.53 -4.97 21.44
N LYS A 11 16.44 -5.83 20.95
CA LYS A 11 17.02 -5.70 19.61
C LYS A 11 15.98 -5.89 18.50
N GLN A 12 15.02 -6.80 18.67
CA GLN A 12 13.93 -6.97 17.69
C GLN A 12 12.97 -5.78 17.68
N ILE A 13 12.59 -5.24 18.85
CA ILE A 13 11.79 -4.01 18.95
C ILE A 13 12.48 -2.87 18.20
N TYR A 14 13.79 -2.70 18.38
CA TYR A 14 14.54 -1.67 17.66
C TYR A 14 14.48 -1.87 16.14
N LYS A 15 14.62 -3.10 15.66
CA LYS A 15 14.50 -3.41 14.21
C LYS A 15 13.10 -3.12 13.67
N LEU A 16 12.04 -3.49 14.40
CA LEU A 16 10.66 -3.22 14.00
C LEU A 16 10.38 -1.71 13.93
N LYS A 17 10.80 -0.96 14.94
CA LYS A 17 10.70 0.51 14.95
C LYS A 17 11.46 1.14 13.79
N ARG A 18 12.65 0.62 13.47
CA ARG A 18 13.45 1.08 12.33
C ARG A 18 12.72 0.86 11.01
N ILE A 19 12.23 -0.36 10.76
CA ILE A 19 11.42 -0.69 9.57
C ILE A 19 10.23 0.28 9.47
N LYS A 20 9.48 0.48 10.56
CA LYS A 20 8.37 1.44 10.58
C LYS A 20 8.80 2.87 10.21
N SER A 21 9.90 3.36 10.77
CA SER A 21 10.39 4.72 10.50
C SER A 21 10.95 4.92 9.09
N GLU A 22 11.52 3.87 8.50
CA GLU A 22 12.07 3.88 7.14
C GLU A 22 10.95 3.73 6.10
N ASN A 23 9.85 3.06 6.46
CA ASN A 23 8.66 2.97 5.65
C ASN A 23 7.99 4.35 5.57
N LYS A 24 8.17 5.00 4.41
CA LYS A 24 7.71 6.36 4.13
C LYS A 24 6.19 6.39 3.93
N LEU A 25 5.42 6.15 4.99
CA LEU A 25 3.94 6.12 4.95
C LEU A 25 3.35 7.31 4.20
N LYS A 26 3.92 8.50 4.37
CA LYS A 26 3.51 9.69 3.61
C LYS A 26 3.60 9.47 2.09
N ILE A 27 4.70 8.91 1.59
CA ILE A 27 4.86 8.62 0.17
C ILE A 27 3.82 7.62 -0.31
N LEU A 28 3.43 6.64 0.52
CA LEU A 28 2.37 5.70 0.16
C LEU A 28 1.00 6.40 0.07
N TYR A 29 0.70 7.36 0.94
CA TYR A 29 -0.50 8.19 0.83
C TYR A 29 -0.47 9.05 -0.43
N ASP A 30 0.64 9.75 -0.67
CA ASP A 30 0.81 10.60 -1.85
C ASP A 30 0.64 9.77 -3.15
N LEU A 31 1.22 8.56 -3.20
CA LEU A 31 1.06 7.63 -4.34
C LEU A 31 -0.38 7.14 -4.52
N LEU A 32 -1.08 6.83 -3.42
CA LEU A 32 -2.47 6.37 -3.47
C LEU A 32 -3.37 7.47 -4.05
N GLU A 33 -3.21 8.71 -3.57
CA GLU A 33 -3.96 9.87 -4.06
C GLU A 33 -3.68 10.12 -5.55
N GLU A 34 -2.43 10.03 -5.98
CA GLU A 34 -2.07 10.19 -7.40
C GLU A 34 -2.68 9.10 -8.29
N ILE A 35 -2.65 7.83 -7.86
CA ILE A 35 -3.23 6.72 -8.62
C ILE A 35 -4.75 6.83 -8.68
N GLU A 36 -5.40 7.16 -7.57
CA GLU A 36 -6.85 7.38 -7.54
C GLU A 36 -7.27 8.53 -8.46
N PHE A 37 -6.51 9.63 -8.46
CA PHE A 37 -6.76 10.74 -9.37
C PHE A 37 -6.65 10.31 -10.85
N LEU A 38 -5.56 9.63 -11.22
CA LEU A 38 -5.36 9.15 -12.59
C LEU A 38 -6.42 8.15 -13.01
N LYS A 39 -6.83 7.27 -12.10
CA LYS A 39 -7.91 6.31 -12.32
C LYS A 39 -9.22 7.04 -12.63
N LEU A 40 -9.60 8.04 -11.83
CA LEU A 40 -10.83 8.81 -12.06
C LEU A 40 -10.82 9.51 -13.42
N GLU A 41 -9.69 10.10 -13.82
CA GLU A 41 -9.56 10.72 -15.15
C GLU A 41 -9.70 9.70 -16.29
N GLU A 42 -9.15 8.50 -16.12
CA GLU A 42 -9.25 7.42 -17.12
C GLU A 42 -10.66 6.83 -17.17
N GLU A 43 -11.34 6.66 -16.03
CA GLU A 43 -12.72 6.21 -15.94
C GLU A 43 -13.66 7.19 -16.67
N GLU A 44 -13.50 8.49 -16.42
CA GLU A 44 -14.29 9.52 -17.09
C GLU A 44 -14.06 9.51 -18.61
N LYS A 45 -12.82 9.35 -19.07
CA LYS A 45 -12.51 9.25 -20.51
C LYS A 45 -13.13 8.01 -21.13
N TYR A 46 -13.02 6.86 -20.45
CA TYR A 46 -13.56 5.60 -20.91
C TYR A 46 -15.10 5.63 -20.98
N ASP A 47 -15.76 6.19 -19.97
CA ASP A 47 -17.22 6.29 -19.92
C ASP A 47 -17.80 7.24 -20.98
N ASN A 48 -17.03 8.27 -21.36
CA ASN A 48 -17.40 9.18 -22.42
C ASN A 48 -17.13 8.63 -23.84
N LEU A 49 -16.57 7.42 -23.98
CA LEU A 49 -16.39 6.79 -25.29
C LEU A 49 -17.75 6.49 -25.94
N LYS A 50 -17.91 6.92 -27.19
CA LYS A 50 -19.10 6.62 -28.01
C LYS A 50 -19.12 5.15 -28.41
N GLY A 51 -20.32 4.58 -28.59
CA GLY A 51 -20.50 3.16 -28.92
C GLY A 51 -19.65 2.68 -30.10
N GLY A 52 -18.96 1.55 -29.93
CA GLY A 52 -17.97 1.01 -30.86
C GLY A 52 -16.51 1.39 -30.54
N LEU A 53 -16.27 2.44 -29.74
CA LEU A 53 -14.92 2.86 -29.36
C LEU A 53 -14.40 2.14 -28.12
N LYS A 54 -15.27 1.59 -27.28
CA LYS A 54 -14.84 0.76 -26.14
C LYS A 54 -14.19 -0.54 -26.62
N GLU A 55 -14.65 -1.07 -27.75
CA GLU A 55 -14.08 -2.25 -28.41
C GLU A 55 -12.85 -1.94 -29.28
N SER A 56 -12.50 -0.66 -29.45
CA SER A 56 -11.28 -0.27 -30.15
C SER A 56 -10.04 -0.56 -29.29
N ASP A 57 -8.87 -0.66 -29.92
CA ASP A 57 -7.59 -0.84 -29.22
C ASP A 57 -7.38 0.20 -28.10
N ASN A 58 -7.82 1.44 -28.33
CA ASN A 58 -7.75 2.50 -27.33
C ASN A 58 -8.69 2.24 -26.15
N GLY A 59 -9.92 1.79 -26.41
CA GLY A 59 -10.88 1.43 -25.36
C GLY A 59 -10.38 0.26 -24.51
N ILE A 60 -9.86 -0.77 -25.15
CA ILE A 60 -9.24 -1.94 -24.47
C ILE A 60 -8.05 -1.49 -23.62
N THR A 61 -7.21 -0.59 -24.12
CA THR A 61 -6.07 -0.06 -23.37
C THR A 61 -6.52 0.71 -22.13
N MET A 62 -7.56 1.55 -22.25
CA MET A 62 -8.12 2.28 -21.12
C MET A 62 -8.68 1.31 -20.06
N GLU A 63 -9.42 0.28 -20.46
CA GLU A 63 -9.93 -0.75 -19.54
C GLU A 63 -8.79 -1.48 -18.81
N GLN A 64 -7.72 -1.83 -19.52
CA GLN A 64 -6.53 -2.43 -18.92
C GLN A 64 -5.84 -1.48 -17.93
N ASN A 65 -5.73 -0.18 -18.25
CA ASN A 65 -5.17 0.81 -17.34
C ASN A 65 -5.99 0.88 -16.04
N LEU A 66 -7.32 0.86 -16.13
CA LEU A 66 -8.20 0.84 -14.96
C LEU A 66 -7.98 -0.39 -14.09
N GLU A 67 -7.82 -1.57 -14.69
CA GLU A 67 -7.49 -2.79 -13.96
C GLU A 67 -6.13 -2.67 -13.26
N LEU A 68 -5.11 -2.14 -13.95
CA LEU A 68 -3.78 -1.92 -13.39
C LEU A 68 -3.80 -0.90 -12.24
N PHE A 69 -4.60 0.16 -12.33
CA PHE A 69 -4.78 1.11 -11.24
C PHE A 69 -5.41 0.44 -10.01
N ASN A 70 -6.46 -0.37 -10.20
CA ASN A 70 -7.06 -1.13 -9.09
C ASN A 70 -6.02 -2.04 -8.42
N GLN A 71 -5.25 -2.79 -9.21
CA GLN A 71 -4.20 -3.66 -8.68
C GLN A 71 -3.12 -2.87 -7.94
N ALA A 72 -2.74 -1.67 -8.44
CA ALA A 72 -1.76 -0.82 -7.80
C ALA A 72 -2.27 -0.29 -6.45
N THR A 73 -3.51 0.18 -6.39
CA THR A 73 -4.20 0.61 -5.16
C THR A 73 -4.22 -0.52 -4.14
N ASP A 74 -4.69 -1.72 -4.50
CA ASP A 74 -4.76 -2.88 -3.61
C ASP A 74 -3.38 -3.24 -3.01
N ASN A 75 -2.33 -3.20 -3.84
CA ASN A 75 -0.97 -3.48 -3.39
C ASN A 75 -0.44 -2.41 -2.41
N ILE A 76 -0.73 -1.13 -2.66
CA ILE A 76 -0.33 -0.02 -1.78
C ILE A 76 -1.06 -0.12 -0.44
N GLU A 77 -2.35 -0.43 -0.46
CA GLU A 77 -3.14 -0.62 0.77
C GLU A 77 -2.62 -1.81 1.58
N ALA A 78 -2.28 -2.93 0.95
CA ALA A 78 -1.68 -4.08 1.62
C ALA A 78 -0.34 -3.73 2.32
N ILE A 79 0.49 -2.90 1.68
CA ILE A 79 1.74 -2.41 2.29
C ILE A 79 1.42 -1.50 3.49
N ARG A 80 0.44 -0.60 3.36
CA ARG A 80 -0.01 0.29 4.44
C ARG A 80 -0.47 -0.52 5.65
N ASP A 81 -1.30 -1.54 5.43
CA ASP A 81 -1.83 -2.40 6.49
C ASP A 81 -0.72 -3.22 7.16
N TYR A 82 0.24 -3.73 6.38
CA TYR A 82 1.43 -4.37 6.91
C TYR A 82 2.23 -3.42 7.82
N ILE A 83 2.45 -2.17 7.39
CA ILE A 83 3.17 -1.18 8.20
C ILE A 83 2.40 -0.85 9.48
N ASN A 84 1.08 -0.69 9.42
CA ASN A 84 0.25 -0.44 10.58
C ASN A 84 0.27 -1.63 11.56
N SER A 85 0.33 -2.87 11.05
CA SER A 85 0.44 -4.07 11.88
C SER A 85 1.75 -4.16 12.68
N LEU A 86 2.80 -3.39 12.28
CA LEU A 86 4.06 -3.34 13.02
C LEU A 86 3.87 -2.77 14.42
N ASP A 87 2.89 -1.89 14.65
CA ASP A 87 2.62 -1.36 15.99
C ASP A 87 2.14 -2.45 16.94
N ASN A 88 1.19 -3.27 16.49
CA ASN A 88 0.73 -4.43 17.25
C ASN A 88 1.88 -5.42 17.51
N ALA A 89 2.75 -5.64 16.52
CA ALA A 89 3.92 -6.49 16.70
C ALA A 89 4.91 -5.92 17.72
N ILE A 90 5.13 -4.59 17.72
CA ILE A 90 5.98 -3.91 18.70
C ILE A 90 5.37 -4.04 20.09
N GLU A 91 4.08 -3.79 20.25
CA GLU A 91 3.35 -3.88 21.52
C GLU A 91 3.42 -5.30 22.10
N ASN A 92 3.10 -6.32 21.30
CA ASN A 92 3.20 -7.72 21.72
C ASN A 92 4.61 -8.10 22.20
N VAL A 93 5.65 -7.64 21.51
CA VAL A 93 7.04 -7.92 21.92
C VAL A 93 7.41 -7.13 23.19
N GLN A 94 6.85 -5.93 23.38
CA GLN A 94 7.05 -5.13 24.58
C GLN A 94 6.36 -5.73 25.80
N GLU A 95 5.15 -6.27 25.67
CA GLU A 95 4.45 -6.98 26.74
C GLU A 95 5.17 -8.26 27.18
N ALA A 96 5.91 -8.89 26.26
CA ALA A 96 6.68 -10.09 26.54
C ALA A 96 8.00 -9.86 27.30
N LEU A 97 8.41 -8.60 27.59
CA LEU A 97 9.68 -8.23 28.26
C LEU A 97 9.68 -8.40 29.78
#